data_AF-A0A9E2CGT2-F1
#
_entry.id   AF-A0A9E2CGT2-F1
#
_cell.length_a   1.000
_cell.length_b   1.000
_cell.length_c   1.000
_cell.angle_alpha   90.00
_cell.angle_beta   90.00
_cell.angle_gamma   90.00
#
_symmetry.space_group_name_H-M   'P 1'
#
loop_
_entity.id
_entity.type
_entity.pdbx_description
1 polymer ?
#
loop_
_entity_poly.entity_id
_entity_poly.type
_entity_poly.pdbx_seq_one_letter_code
_entity_poly.pdbx_strand_id
1 'polypeptide(L)'
;KTADLEASFDQTRRQLGEQRDALQGRIDRLRRALQEELQPGTADYRARSKELALLEAEMQYFIESKGAEIEQGLAESLRSIYDDIHATVQVVAEDRGIDIVLAADQMPSEAPQAPTQVRQQILLQKVLYWTPRVDLTDDVVARLNTEYEAVRKKTSSGTPEPGD
;
A
#
# COMPACT_ATOMS: atom_id res chain seq x y z
N LYS A 1 -6.73 -9.81 -5.95
CA LYS A 1 -5.96 -8.55 -6.08
C LYS A 1 -5.44 -8.07 -4.73
N THR A 2 -6.29 -7.91 -3.71
CA THR A 2 -5.90 -7.42 -2.37
C THR A 2 -4.82 -8.26 -1.70
N ALA A 3 -4.94 -9.59 -1.68
CA ALA A 3 -3.92 -10.46 -1.08
C ALA A 3 -2.54 -10.36 -1.78
N ASP A 4 -2.52 -10.20 -3.11
CA ASP A 4 -1.26 -10.07 -3.86
C ASP A 4 -0.66 -8.67 -3.68
N LEU A 5 -1.49 -7.64 -3.53
CA LEU A 5 -1.06 -6.29 -3.13
C LEU A 5 -0.46 -6.27 -1.73
N GLU A 6 -1.15 -6.86 -0.75
CA GLU A 6 -0.65 -7.00 0.63
C GLU A 6 0.70 -7.72 0.67
N ALA A 7 0.83 -8.83 -0.06
CA ALA A 7 2.09 -9.56 -0.18
C ALA A 7 3.21 -8.72 -0.80
N SER A 8 2.90 -7.95 -1.86
CA SER A 8 3.86 -7.04 -2.51
C SER A 8 4.30 -5.89 -1.58
N PHE A 9 3.37 -5.31 -0.82
CA PHE A 9 3.69 -4.28 0.18
C PHE A 9 4.53 -4.84 1.31
N ASP A 10 4.21 -6.03 1.83
CA ASP A 10 5.00 -6.68 2.87
C ASP A 10 6.42 -6.97 2.41
N GLN A 11 6.57 -7.45 1.16
CA GLN A 11 7.88 -7.68 0.57
C GLN A 11 8.66 -6.36 0.45
N THR A 12 8.04 -5.32 -0.08
CA THR A 12 8.64 -3.98 -0.22
C THR A 12 9.07 -3.43 1.14
N ARG A 13 8.21 -3.56 2.16
CA ARG A 13 8.49 -3.12 3.53
C ARG A 13 9.69 -3.87 4.13
N ARG A 14 9.81 -5.18 3.89
CA ARG A 14 10.96 -5.98 4.34
C ARG A 14 12.25 -5.51 3.67
N GLN A 15 12.23 -5.37 2.34
CA GLN A 15 13.40 -4.91 1.57
C GLN A 15 13.87 -3.52 2.00
N LEU A 16 12.94 -2.60 2.24
CA LEU A 16 13.26 -1.26 2.72
C LEU A 16 13.79 -1.29 4.17
N GLY A 17 13.24 -2.17 5.01
CA GLY A 17 13.75 -2.40 6.37
C GLY A 17 15.20 -2.90 6.36
N GLU A 18 15.50 -3.89 5.53
CA GLU A 18 16.86 -4.43 5.37
C GLU A 18 17.85 -3.36 4.88
N GLN A 19 17.45 -2.54 3.88
CA GLN A 19 18.29 -1.44 3.39
C GLN A 19 18.54 -0.37 4.45
N ARG A 20 17.50 0.01 5.20
CA ARG A 20 17.61 0.93 6.34
C ARG A 20 18.57 0.38 7.39
N ASP A 21 18.41 -0.88 7.78
CA ASP A 21 19.22 -1.48 8.83
C ASP A 21 20.70 -1.61 8.39
N ALA A 22 20.94 -1.87 7.10
CA ALA A 22 22.28 -1.86 6.52
C ALA A 22 22.94 -0.46 6.56
N LEU A 23 22.20 0.59 6.17
CA LEU A 23 22.67 1.98 6.26
C LEU A 23 22.95 2.39 7.71
N GLN A 24 22.05 2.06 8.63
CA GLN A 24 22.20 2.35 10.06
C GLN A 24 23.43 1.65 10.63
N GLY A 25 23.63 0.37 10.29
CA GLY A 25 24.81 -0.38 10.71
C GLY A 25 26.12 0.22 10.19
N ARG A 26 26.14 0.82 8.98
CA ARG A 26 27.31 1.53 8.45
C ARG A 26 27.57 2.82 9.24
N ILE A 27 26.53 3.62 9.50
CA ILE A 27 26.60 4.84 10.31
C ILE A 27 27.15 4.53 11.70
N ASP A 28 26.62 3.49 12.37
CA ASP A 28 27.01 3.12 13.73
C ASP A 28 28.46 2.62 13.82
N ARG A 29 28.94 1.89 12.81
CA ARG A 29 30.35 1.47 12.73
C ARG A 29 31.28 2.66 12.54
N LEU A 30 30.91 3.59 11.64
CA LEU A 30 31.73 4.75 11.34
C LEU A 30 31.77 5.76 12.51
N ARG A 31 30.64 5.94 13.21
CA ARG A 31 30.57 6.72 14.46
C ARG A 31 31.48 6.14 15.53
N ARG A 32 31.47 4.81 15.74
CA ARG A 32 32.35 4.14 16.70
C ARG A 32 33.83 4.32 16.35
N ALA A 33 34.22 4.09 15.09
CA ALA A 33 35.59 4.29 14.65
C ALA A 33 36.07 5.75 14.87
N LEU A 34 35.20 6.74 14.63
CA LEU A 34 35.51 8.14 14.91
C LEU A 34 35.65 8.46 16.40
N GLN A 35 34.95 7.76 17.29
CA GLN A 35 35.00 7.99 18.74
C GLN A 35 36.16 7.24 19.42
N GLU A 36 36.46 6.03 18.98
CA GLU A 36 37.32 5.09 19.71
C GLU A 36 38.71 4.91 19.05
N GLU A 37 38.81 5.08 17.72
CA GLU A 37 40.00 4.67 16.96
C GLU A 37 40.76 5.86 16.33
N LEU A 38 40.07 6.95 16.02
CA LEU A 38 40.63 8.09 15.27
C LEU A 38 40.90 9.30 16.15
N GLN A 39 42.10 9.87 16.04
CA GLN A 39 42.44 11.11 16.74
C GLN A 39 41.77 12.34 16.08
N PRO A 40 41.02 13.15 16.84
CA PRO A 40 40.44 14.39 16.33
C PRO A 40 41.48 15.33 15.72
N GLY A 41 41.10 16.01 14.62
CA GLY A 41 41.94 16.98 13.93
C GLY A 41 42.91 16.40 12.88
N THR A 42 43.06 15.07 12.82
CA THR A 42 43.83 14.41 11.76
C THR A 42 43.13 14.49 10.38
N ALA A 43 43.88 14.22 9.30
CA ALA A 43 43.30 14.17 7.95
C ALA A 43 42.28 13.02 7.82
N ASP A 44 42.60 11.85 8.39
CA ASP A 44 41.74 10.67 8.38
C ASP A 44 40.45 10.90 9.16
N TYR A 45 40.52 11.52 10.35
CA TYR A 45 39.32 11.90 11.10
C TYR A 45 38.41 12.80 10.26
N ARG A 46 38.96 13.84 9.61
CA ARG A 46 38.17 14.75 8.76
C ARG A 46 37.52 14.04 7.58
N ALA A 47 38.24 13.12 6.93
CA ALA A 47 37.71 12.34 5.82
C ALA A 47 36.56 11.44 6.27
N ARG A 48 36.72 10.73 7.40
CA ARG A 48 35.70 9.84 7.95
C ARG A 48 34.50 10.59 8.54
N SER A 49 34.70 11.78 9.13
CA SER A 49 33.59 12.64 9.56
C SER A 49 32.77 13.14 8.38
N LYS A 50 33.41 13.47 7.24
CA LYS A 50 32.71 13.84 6.02
C LYS A 50 31.92 12.65 5.45
N GLU A 51 32.51 11.46 5.45
CA GLU A 51 31.83 10.23 5.04
C GLU A 51 30.60 9.95 5.93
N LEU A 52 30.72 10.13 7.25
CA LEU A 52 29.60 9.98 8.18
C LEU A 52 28.48 10.97 7.87
N ALA A 53 28.80 12.24 7.68
CA ALA A 53 27.80 13.26 7.35
C ALA A 53 27.06 12.94 6.04
N LEU A 54 27.76 12.39 5.04
CA LEU A 54 27.13 11.94 3.79
C LEU A 54 26.20 10.75 4.01
N LEU A 55 26.60 9.74 4.79
CA LEU A 55 25.76 8.59 5.10
C LEU A 55 24.52 8.97 5.92
N GLU A 56 24.66 9.91 6.85
CA GLU A 56 23.53 10.45 7.62
C GLU A 56 22.54 11.20 6.72
N ALA A 57 23.04 12.00 5.77
CA ALA A 57 22.20 12.66 4.78
C ALA A 57 21.51 11.66 3.83
N GLU A 58 22.21 10.61 3.41
CA GLU A 58 21.66 9.52 2.60
C GLU A 58 20.55 8.78 3.35
N MET A 59 20.75 8.48 4.64
CA MET A 59 19.73 7.85 5.48
C MET A 59 18.48 8.74 5.59
N GLN A 60 18.67 10.04 5.85
CA GLN A 60 17.54 10.96 5.98
C GLN A 60 16.74 11.04 4.67
N TYR A 61 17.44 11.20 3.55
CA TYR A 61 16.81 11.19 2.23
C TYR A 61 16.10 9.86 1.95
N PHE A 62 16.70 8.73 2.32
CA PHE A 62 16.10 7.40 2.14
C PHE A 62 14.78 7.29 2.91
N ILE A 63 14.75 7.70 4.17
CA ILE A 63 13.52 7.66 4.99
C ILE A 63 12.42 8.52 4.39
N GLU A 64 12.75 9.75 3.99
CA GLU A 64 11.77 10.70 3.42
C GLU A 64 11.26 10.25 2.05
N SER A 65 12.16 9.90 1.14
CA SER A 65 11.80 9.51 -0.22
C SER A 65 11.04 8.18 -0.26
N LYS A 66 11.49 7.17 0.49
CA LYS A 66 10.84 5.86 0.49
C LYS A 66 9.51 5.85 1.21
N GLY A 67 9.35 6.69 2.24
CA GLY A 67 8.03 6.91 2.85
C GLY A 67 7.03 7.46 1.83
N ALA A 68 7.41 8.52 1.11
CA ALA A 68 6.55 9.14 0.10
C ALA A 68 6.24 8.20 -1.08
N GLU A 69 7.23 7.45 -1.57
CA GLU A 69 7.03 6.46 -2.65
C GLU A 69 6.02 5.37 -2.25
N ILE A 70 6.08 4.87 -1.00
CA ILE A 70 5.13 3.86 -0.51
C ILE A 70 3.71 4.44 -0.44
N GLU A 71 3.56 5.64 0.14
CA GLU A 71 2.24 6.29 0.26
C GLU A 71 1.61 6.54 -1.11
N GLN A 72 2.41 7.01 -2.08
CA GLN A 72 1.96 7.22 -3.45
C GLN A 72 1.56 5.89 -4.11
N GLY A 73 2.39 4.84 -3.99
CA GLY A 73 2.08 3.52 -4.53
C GLY A 73 0.81 2.91 -3.92
N LEU A 74 0.56 3.14 -2.63
CA LEU A 74 -0.68 2.74 -1.96
C LEU A 74 -1.88 3.51 -2.51
N ALA A 75 -1.76 4.83 -2.67
CA ALA A 75 -2.83 5.66 -3.22
C ALA A 75 -3.19 5.25 -4.66
N GLU A 76 -2.20 5.00 -5.51
CA GLU A 76 -2.38 4.52 -6.89
C GLU A 76 -3.03 3.13 -6.93
N SER A 77 -2.60 2.22 -6.04
CA SER A 77 -3.18 0.87 -5.94
C SER A 77 -4.63 0.90 -5.49
N LEU A 78 -4.96 1.70 -4.47
CA LEU A 78 -6.34 1.87 -3.98
C LEU A 78 -7.23 2.50 -5.05
N ARG A 79 -6.71 3.48 -5.78
CA ARG A 79 -7.43 4.09 -6.91
C ARG A 79 -7.70 3.06 -8.01
N SER A 80 -6.72 2.25 -8.39
CA SER A 80 -6.93 1.19 -9.38
C SER A 80 -7.98 0.18 -8.92
N ILE A 81 -7.96 -0.25 -7.65
CA ILE A 81 -9.01 -1.14 -7.12
C ILE A 81 -10.38 -0.46 -7.20
N TYR A 82 -10.46 0.82 -6.85
CA TYR A 82 -11.71 1.56 -6.89
C TYR A 82 -12.26 1.70 -8.32
N ASP A 83 -11.40 1.96 -9.30
CA ASP A 83 -11.77 2.03 -10.71
C ASP A 83 -12.25 0.66 -11.23
N ASP A 84 -11.60 -0.44 -10.83
CA ASP A 84 -12.05 -1.80 -11.15
C ASP A 84 -13.46 -2.07 -10.57
N ILE A 85 -13.69 -1.71 -9.30
CA ILE A 85 -15.00 -1.85 -8.65
C ILE A 85 -16.06 -1.09 -9.44
N HIS A 86 -15.81 0.16 -9.82
CA HIS A 86 -16.75 0.97 -10.60
C HIS A 86 -17.08 0.32 -11.94
N ALA A 87 -16.06 -0.14 -12.67
CA ALA A 87 -16.25 -0.81 -13.95
C ALA A 87 -17.09 -2.08 -13.78
N THR A 88 -16.82 -2.90 -12.76
CA THR A 88 -17.60 -4.12 -12.52
C THR A 88 -19.03 -3.80 -12.09
N VAL A 89 -19.23 -2.81 -11.22
CA VAL A 89 -20.56 -2.34 -10.79
C VAL A 89 -21.38 -1.91 -12.00
N GLN A 90 -20.78 -1.13 -12.92
CA GLN A 90 -21.45 -0.68 -14.14
C GLN A 90 -21.95 -1.88 -14.95
N VAL A 91 -21.10 -2.87 -15.21
CA VAL A 91 -21.51 -4.03 -16.02
C VAL A 91 -22.60 -4.84 -15.33
N VAL A 92 -22.48 -5.10 -14.03
CA VAL A 92 -23.50 -5.83 -13.28
C VAL A 92 -24.84 -5.07 -13.26
N ALA A 93 -24.81 -3.75 -13.18
CA ALA A 93 -26.00 -2.91 -13.25
C ALA A 93 -26.65 -2.98 -14.63
N GLU A 94 -25.88 -2.84 -15.71
CA GLU A 94 -26.34 -2.94 -17.09
C GLU A 94 -26.97 -4.32 -17.38
N ASP A 95 -26.31 -5.40 -16.97
CA ASP A 95 -26.79 -6.78 -17.14
C ASP A 95 -28.14 -7.02 -16.43
N ARG A 96 -28.43 -6.24 -15.37
CA ARG A 96 -29.67 -6.33 -14.58
C ARG A 96 -30.71 -5.27 -14.91
N GLY A 97 -30.42 -4.38 -15.87
CA GLY A 97 -31.29 -3.25 -16.20
C GLY A 97 -31.48 -2.28 -15.02
N ILE A 98 -30.42 -2.02 -14.26
CA ILE A 98 -30.42 -1.11 -13.10
C ILE A 98 -29.83 0.23 -13.54
N ASP A 99 -30.63 1.29 -13.40
CA ASP A 99 -30.23 2.64 -13.83
C ASP A 99 -29.40 3.39 -12.77
N ILE A 100 -29.54 3.03 -11.48
CA ILE A 100 -28.91 3.72 -10.36
C ILE A 100 -28.40 2.70 -9.34
N VAL A 101 -27.12 2.83 -8.97
CA VAL A 101 -26.50 2.10 -7.86
C VAL A 101 -26.12 3.08 -6.76
N LEU A 102 -26.48 2.78 -5.52
CA LEU A 102 -26.15 3.58 -4.34
C LEU A 102 -25.14 2.84 -3.48
N ALA A 103 -24.12 3.55 -3.00
CA ALA A 103 -23.22 3.01 -1.99
C ALA A 103 -23.96 2.93 -0.65
N ALA A 104 -24.09 1.71 -0.11
CA ALA A 104 -24.62 1.46 1.22
C ALA A 104 -23.48 1.24 2.20
N ASP A 105 -23.41 2.07 3.24
CA ASP A 105 -22.45 1.93 4.32
C ASP A 105 -23.10 1.09 5.43
N GLN A 106 -22.54 -0.08 5.74
CA GLN A 106 -22.97 -0.83 6.91
C GLN A 106 -22.38 -0.17 8.16
N MET A 107 -23.24 0.21 9.10
CA MET A 107 -22.75 0.65 10.41
C MET A 107 -22.07 -0.53 11.11
N PRO A 108 -20.87 -0.32 11.71
CA PRO A 108 -20.26 -1.32 12.56
C PRO A 108 -21.26 -1.80 13.62
N SER A 109 -21.26 -3.09 13.91
CA SER A 109 -22.12 -3.67 14.95
C SER A 109 -21.81 -3.13 16.35
N GLU A 110 -20.60 -2.61 16.54
CA GLU A 110 -20.17 -1.96 17.78
C GLU A 110 -20.64 -0.50 17.83
N ALA A 111 -21.32 -0.14 18.91
CA ALA A 111 -21.73 1.24 19.15
C ALA A 111 -20.50 2.14 19.25
N PRO A 112 -20.44 3.26 18.50
CA PRO A 112 -19.32 4.19 18.61
C PRO A 112 -19.22 4.75 20.02
N GLN A 113 -18.01 4.80 20.56
CA GLN A 113 -17.76 5.20 21.94
C GLN A 113 -17.94 6.71 22.14
N ALA A 114 -17.75 7.51 21.09
CA ALA A 114 -17.81 8.97 21.14
C ALA A 114 -19.00 9.53 20.35
N PRO A 115 -19.77 10.50 20.89
CA PRO A 115 -20.87 11.16 20.18
C PRO A 115 -20.47 11.80 18.84
N THR A 116 -19.22 12.22 18.69
CA THR A 116 -18.66 12.76 17.44
C THR A 116 -18.56 11.68 16.34
N GLN A 117 -18.16 10.46 16.70
CA GLN A 117 -18.09 9.32 15.78
C GLN A 117 -19.49 8.89 15.35
N VAL A 118 -20.45 8.84 16.29
CA VAL A 118 -21.87 8.58 15.98
C VAL A 118 -22.40 9.59 14.96
N ARG A 119 -22.15 10.89 15.18
CA ARG A 119 -22.59 11.94 14.26
C ARG A 119 -21.97 11.78 12.86
N GLN A 120 -20.68 11.45 12.79
CA GLN A 120 -20.02 11.22 11.50
C GLN A 120 -20.62 10.03 10.75
N GLN A 121 -20.89 8.92 11.44
CA GLN A 121 -21.54 7.76 10.83
C GLN A 121 -22.93 8.09 10.27
N ILE A 122 -23.74 8.83 11.04
CA ILE A 122 -25.06 9.29 10.58
C ILE A 122 -24.94 10.16 9.33
N LEU A 123 -23.95 11.06 9.26
CA LEU A 123 -23.76 11.94 8.10
C LEU A 123 -23.24 11.21 6.86
N LEU A 124 -22.49 10.12 7.06
CA LEU A 124 -21.93 9.32 5.96
C LEU A 124 -22.94 8.31 5.41
N GLN A 125 -23.94 7.91 6.19
CA GLN A 125 -24.94 6.92 5.80
C GLN A 125 -25.86 7.46 4.69
N LYS A 126 -25.63 7.01 3.46
CA LYS A 126 -26.43 7.38 2.27
C LYS A 126 -27.73 6.60 2.14
N VAL A 127 -27.74 5.36 2.63
CA VAL A 127 -28.88 4.44 2.52
C VAL A 127 -29.30 4.02 3.92
N LEU A 128 -30.55 4.34 4.26
CA LEU A 128 -31.12 4.02 5.58
C LEU A 128 -31.73 2.60 5.61
N TYR A 129 -32.22 2.13 4.47
CA TYR A 129 -32.87 0.83 4.34
C TYR A 129 -32.76 0.31 2.91
N TRP A 130 -32.50 -0.99 2.78
CA TRP A 130 -32.63 -1.74 1.53
C TRP A 130 -33.01 -3.18 1.85
N THR A 131 -33.46 -3.93 0.84
CA THR A 131 -33.68 -5.36 0.97
C THR A 131 -32.49 -6.13 0.38
N PRO A 132 -32.16 -7.34 0.85
CA PRO A 132 -31.08 -8.13 0.26
C PRO A 132 -31.27 -8.42 -1.23
N ARG A 133 -32.51 -8.32 -1.75
CA ARG A 133 -32.82 -8.56 -3.16
C ARG A 133 -32.29 -7.49 -4.11
N VAL A 134 -32.04 -6.27 -3.61
CA VAL A 134 -31.50 -5.17 -4.41
C VAL A 134 -30.00 -4.97 -4.18
N ASP A 135 -29.41 -5.77 -3.28
CA ASP A 135 -27.98 -5.73 -3.01
C ASP A 135 -27.22 -6.46 -4.11
N LEU A 136 -26.27 -5.77 -4.73
CA LEU A 136 -25.44 -6.30 -5.83
C LEU A 136 -24.05 -6.71 -5.37
N THR A 137 -23.74 -6.56 -4.08
CA THR A 137 -22.37 -6.70 -3.55
C THR A 137 -21.77 -8.06 -3.90
N ASP A 138 -22.52 -9.14 -3.69
CA ASP A 138 -22.03 -10.50 -3.95
C ASP A 138 -21.76 -10.75 -5.43
N ASP A 139 -22.62 -10.24 -6.32
CA ASP A 139 -22.46 -10.39 -7.77
C ASP A 139 -21.24 -9.62 -8.29
N VAL A 140 -21.04 -8.40 -7.77
CA VAL A 140 -19.87 -7.58 -8.09
C VAL A 140 -18.59 -8.25 -7.60
N VAL A 141 -18.58 -8.74 -6.36
CA VAL A 141 -17.43 -9.45 -5.78
C VAL A 141 -17.10 -10.72 -6.57
N ALA A 142 -18.11 -11.53 -6.92
CA ALA A 142 -17.93 -12.74 -7.71
C ALA A 142 -17.32 -12.44 -9.10
N ARG A 143 -17.78 -11.37 -9.74
CA ARG A 143 -17.30 -10.95 -11.06
C ARG A 143 -15.87 -10.39 -10.99
N LEU A 144 -15.57 -9.52 -10.02
CA LEU A 144 -14.21 -9.04 -9.75
C LEU A 144 -13.21 -10.19 -9.53
N ASN A 145 -13.60 -11.19 -8.73
CA ASN A 145 -12.75 -12.36 -8.48
C ASN A 145 -12.50 -13.15 -9.77
N THR A 146 -13.53 -13.36 -10.58
CA THR A 146 -13.42 -14.07 -11.86
C THR A 146 -12.52 -13.34 -12.85
N GLU A 147 -12.70 -12.02 -13.00
CA GLU A 147 -11.85 -11.17 -13.85
C GLU A 147 -10.40 -11.20 -13.38
N TYR A 148 -10.18 -11.13 -12.06
CA TYR A 148 -8.84 -11.22 -11.46
C TYR A 148 -8.15 -12.55 -11.75
N GLU A 149 -8.84 -13.67 -11.57
CA GLU A 149 -8.29 -15.00 -11.87
C GLU A 149 -7.94 -15.15 -13.35
N ALA A 150 -8.77 -14.60 -14.24
CA ALA A 150 -8.51 -14.64 -15.68
C ALA A 150 -7.25 -13.85 -16.05
N VAL A 151 -7.04 -12.67 -15.47
CA VAL A 151 -5.81 -11.87 -15.65
C VAL A 151 -4.60 -12.63 -15.11
N ARG A 152 -4.71 -13.20 -13.90
CA ARG A 152 -3.63 -13.96 -13.27
C ARG A 152 -3.21 -15.17 -14.11
N LYS A 153 -4.17 -15.95 -14.63
CA LYS A 153 -3.90 -17.12 -15.48
C LYS A 153 -3.19 -16.73 -16.79
N LYS A 154 -3.63 -15.67 -17.47
CA LYS A 154 -2.99 -15.16 -18.69
C LYS A 154 -1.54 -14.74 -18.46
N THR A 155 -1.26 -14.13 -17.31
CA THR A 155 0.09 -13.69 -16.94
C THR A 155 1.02 -14.89 -16.66
N SER A 156 0.48 -15.99 -16.11
CA SER A 156 1.25 -17.22 -15.84
C SER A 156 1.51 -18.12 -17.05
N SER A 157 0.70 -18.03 -18.11
CA SER A 157 0.82 -18.87 -19.31
C SER A 157 1.68 -18.26 -20.43
N GLY A 158 2.37 -17.13 -20.17
CA GLY A 158 3.03 -16.30 -21.18
C GLY A 158 4.56 -16.43 -21.28
N THR A 159 5.21 -17.33 -20.54
CA THR A 159 6.67 -17.58 -20.70
C THR A 159 6.88 -18.49 -21.91
N PRO A 160 7.48 -18.04 -23.03
CA PRO A 160 7.89 -18.95 -24.10
C PRO A 160 9.06 -19.79 -23.60
N GLU A 161 9.02 -21.09 -23.85
CA GLU A 161 10.18 -21.98 -23.71
C GLU A 161 11.40 -21.37 -24.43
N PRO A 162 12.60 -21.38 -23.83
CA PRO A 162 13.81 -21.14 -24.59
C PRO A 162 13.94 -22.30 -25.58
N GLY A 163 13.71 -22.00 -26.87
CA GLY A 163 13.86 -22.97 -27.95
C GLY A 163 15.26 -23.56 -27.97
N ASP A 164 15.30 -24.88 -28.23
CA ASP A 164 16.47 -25.75 -28.42
C ASP A 164 17.55 -25.19 -29.36
#